data_AF-A0A497ETY9-F1
#
_entry.id   AF-A0A497ETY9-F1
#
_cell.length_a   1.000
_cell.length_b   1.000
_cell.length_c   1.000
_cell.angle_alpha   90.00
_cell.angle_beta   90.00
_cell.angle_gamma   90.00
#
_symmetry.space_group_name_H-M   'P 1'
#
loop_
_entity.id
_entity.type
_entity.pdbx_description
1 polymer ?
#
loop_
_entity_poly.entity_id
_entity_poly.type
_entity_poly.pdbx_seq_one_letter_code
_entity_poly.pdbx_strand_id
1 'polypeptide(L)'
;MYEVFGISLDPDEGLDSIRMKTQLALSGFRVVEPYDAIVEELRDWAIGKDLVFKGKVDVESWLTPNPTVDDLILLTPEGIVAFLDTNGCLEYRRKVADFVKDNISDKPVMIGIDHSMTGGVLDALTERYGSAELGVIVFDSHFDAISSNIRNKLVEYAREKSPDKGQFGLTPFDYVYYPEGRKDAYLCGSFLKFLIEEGVIKAENLVVYGPLDYPDAKVREISDLRVKEYVEAYLQLERQGVTIVPRSVIDRNGVIESLKYAISKLDAQNIYISVDIDIMARRPVLGAKFIDIEGISELEFYCLVDFLKKVLDDKIVGFDIVEIEPLRAGGTLKNGKPEPTYSVVGNIIREFVSGEVEVTSDTLNALAKLKAGKRLERSLEEELIARGFVKQVGKKLKVSEEIDGLNLKTK
;
A
#
# COMPACT_ATOMS: atom_id res chain seq x y z
N MET A 1 9.78 7.04 -19.93
CA MET A 1 8.50 7.75 -19.72
C MET A 1 7.63 6.91 -18.79
N TYR A 2 6.92 7.52 -17.86
CA TYR A 2 5.97 6.82 -16.98
C TYR A 2 4.55 6.92 -17.55
N GLU A 3 3.82 5.81 -17.56
CA GLU A 3 2.49 5.69 -18.14
C GLU A 3 1.49 5.26 -17.06
N VAL A 4 0.67 6.21 -16.59
CA VAL A 4 -0.23 6.07 -15.45
C VAL A 4 -1.58 5.49 -15.88
N PHE A 5 -2.06 4.47 -15.19
CA PHE A 5 -3.40 3.92 -15.37
C PHE A 5 -4.04 3.54 -14.03
N GLY A 6 -5.35 3.31 -14.03
CA GLY A 6 -6.13 3.03 -12.83
C GLY A 6 -6.85 1.69 -12.83
N ILE A 7 -7.09 1.13 -11.63
CA ILE A 7 -8.07 0.07 -11.42
C ILE A 7 -8.76 0.23 -10.07
N SER A 8 -10.10 0.26 -10.08
CA SER A 8 -10.91 0.52 -8.90
C SER A 8 -11.52 -0.76 -8.30
N LEU A 9 -10.83 -1.90 -8.42
CA LEU A 9 -11.29 -3.17 -7.86
C LEU A 9 -11.26 -3.10 -6.33
N ASP A 10 -12.42 -3.28 -5.71
CA ASP A 10 -12.66 -3.17 -4.28
C ASP A 10 -13.63 -4.29 -3.83
N PRO A 11 -13.14 -5.52 -3.64
CA PRO A 11 -13.95 -6.68 -3.27
C PRO A 11 -13.92 -6.92 -1.76
N ASP A 12 -13.92 -5.84 -0.96
CA ASP A 12 -13.83 -5.92 0.50
C ASP A 12 -15.09 -6.53 1.13
N GLU A 13 -14.89 -7.66 1.80
CA GLU A 13 -15.93 -8.45 2.49
C GLU A 13 -16.29 -7.91 3.87
N GLY A 14 -15.55 -6.92 4.38
CA GLY A 14 -15.79 -6.29 5.67
C GLY A 14 -17.20 -5.71 5.77
N LEU A 15 -17.89 -5.98 6.88
CA LEU A 15 -19.27 -5.52 7.10
C LEU A 15 -19.38 -3.99 7.00
N ASP A 16 -18.37 -3.25 7.48
CA ASP A 16 -18.38 -1.79 7.41
C ASP A 16 -18.21 -1.29 5.97
N SER A 17 -17.38 -1.96 5.16
CA SER A 17 -17.22 -1.68 3.74
C SER A 17 -18.51 -1.95 2.96
N ILE A 18 -19.14 -3.11 3.18
CA ILE A 18 -20.43 -3.47 2.57
C ILE A 18 -21.53 -2.47 2.96
N ARG A 19 -21.61 -2.09 4.25
CA ARG A 19 -22.58 -1.09 4.73
C ARG A 19 -22.33 0.28 4.11
N MET A 20 -21.08 0.71 4.03
CA MET A 20 -20.69 1.97 3.41
C MET A 20 -21.09 2.00 1.93
N LYS A 21 -20.68 0.99 1.15
CA LYS A 21 -21.06 0.81 -0.25
C LYS A 21 -22.56 0.80 -0.46
N THR A 22 -23.30 0.11 0.40
CA THR A 22 -24.78 0.11 0.40
C THR A 22 -25.36 1.51 0.61
N GLN A 23 -24.82 2.29 1.56
CA GLN A 23 -25.27 3.66 1.81
C GLN A 23 -24.94 4.61 0.65
N LEU A 24 -23.77 4.46 0.03
CA LEU A 24 -23.39 5.21 -1.17
C LEU A 24 -24.38 4.94 -2.32
N ALA A 25 -24.65 3.67 -2.62
CA ALA A 25 -25.63 3.28 -3.64
C ALA A 25 -27.03 3.87 -3.37
N LEU A 26 -27.53 3.76 -2.14
CA LEU A 26 -28.87 4.25 -1.76
C LEU A 26 -28.98 5.77 -1.76
N SER A 27 -27.89 6.49 -1.43
CA SER A 27 -27.88 7.95 -1.42
C SER A 27 -27.65 8.57 -2.80
N GLY A 28 -27.12 7.80 -3.75
CA GLY A 28 -26.67 8.30 -5.05
C GLY A 28 -25.39 9.14 -4.98
N PHE A 29 -24.75 9.22 -3.80
CA PHE A 29 -23.46 9.89 -3.64
C PHE A 29 -22.36 9.02 -4.27
N ARG A 30 -21.49 9.66 -5.06
CA ARG A 30 -20.34 8.99 -5.70
C ARG A 30 -19.04 9.56 -5.16
N VAL A 31 -18.13 8.67 -4.77
CA VAL A 31 -16.76 9.03 -4.41
C VAL A 31 -15.94 9.23 -5.68
N VAL A 32 -14.96 10.13 -5.62
CA VAL A 32 -13.96 10.26 -6.68
C VAL A 32 -13.04 9.05 -6.60
N GLU A 33 -12.90 8.31 -7.69
CA GLU A 33 -12.02 7.14 -7.74
C GLU A 33 -10.55 7.56 -7.67
N PRO A 34 -9.66 6.70 -7.12
CA PRO A 34 -8.27 7.09 -6.88
C PRO A 34 -7.53 7.60 -8.12
N TYR A 35 -7.67 6.91 -9.26
CA TYR A 35 -7.04 7.34 -10.51
C TYR A 35 -7.50 8.75 -10.92
N ASP A 36 -8.80 9.04 -10.87
CA ASP A 36 -9.33 10.33 -11.28
C ASP A 36 -8.87 11.45 -10.33
N ALA A 37 -8.76 11.17 -9.03
CA ALA A 37 -8.21 12.10 -8.05
C ALA A 37 -6.72 12.40 -8.29
N ILE A 38 -5.93 11.38 -8.67
CA ILE A 38 -4.51 11.55 -8.97
C ILE A 38 -4.27 12.29 -10.30
N VAL A 39 -5.10 12.03 -11.31
CA VAL A 39 -5.09 12.81 -12.55
C VAL A 39 -5.31 14.30 -12.26
N GLU A 40 -6.26 14.62 -11.37
CA GLU A 40 -6.50 16.00 -10.96
C GLU A 40 -5.32 16.59 -10.16
N GLU A 41 -4.83 15.86 -9.15
CA GLU A 41 -3.72 16.31 -8.29
C GLU A 41 -2.44 16.60 -9.09
N LEU A 42 -2.19 15.86 -10.16
CA LEU A 42 -0.99 15.99 -10.98
C LEU A 42 -1.19 16.79 -12.27
N ARG A 43 -2.41 17.25 -12.57
CA ARG A 43 -2.79 17.80 -13.88
C ARG A 43 -1.83 18.87 -14.40
N ASP A 44 -1.59 19.90 -13.59
CA ASP A 44 -0.76 21.04 -13.99
C ASP A 44 0.73 20.69 -13.94
N TRP A 45 1.14 19.93 -12.92
CA TRP A 45 2.53 19.52 -12.74
C TRP A 45 3.01 18.56 -13.85
N ALA A 46 2.14 17.71 -14.38
CA ALA A 46 2.48 16.74 -15.42
C ALA A 46 2.81 17.38 -16.78
N ILE A 47 2.44 18.65 -16.98
CA ILE A 47 2.72 19.38 -18.24
C ILE A 47 4.23 19.49 -18.44
N GLY A 48 4.72 18.82 -19.49
CA GLY A 48 6.16 18.83 -19.84
C GLY A 48 7.01 17.87 -19.01
N LYS A 49 6.41 16.98 -18.22
CA LYS A 49 7.09 15.88 -17.52
C LYS A 49 7.02 14.59 -18.34
N ASP A 50 7.90 13.65 -18.04
CA ASP A 50 7.88 12.29 -18.62
C ASP A 50 6.78 11.41 -17.99
N LEU A 51 5.54 11.90 -17.99
CA LEU A 51 4.36 11.27 -17.41
C LEU A 51 3.15 11.40 -18.34
N VAL A 52 2.44 10.30 -18.61
CA VAL A 52 1.24 10.29 -19.45
C VAL A 52 0.14 9.45 -18.79
N PHE A 53 -1.10 9.92 -18.86
CA PHE A 53 -2.29 9.23 -18.35
C PHE A 53 -2.94 8.35 -19.43
N LYS A 54 -3.26 7.09 -19.10
CA LYS A 54 -3.68 6.04 -20.05
C LYS A 54 -5.09 5.50 -19.83
N GLY A 55 -5.80 5.98 -18.82
CA GLY A 55 -7.17 5.56 -18.53
C GLY A 55 -7.23 4.50 -17.43
N LYS A 56 -8.32 3.73 -17.43
CA LYS A 56 -8.64 2.78 -16.36
C LYS A 56 -8.98 1.40 -16.94
N VAL A 57 -8.71 0.37 -16.16
CA VAL A 57 -9.22 -0.99 -16.38
C VAL A 57 -10.69 -1.01 -15.94
N ASP A 58 -11.56 -1.56 -16.78
CA ASP A 58 -12.99 -1.66 -16.48
C ASP A 58 -13.26 -2.65 -15.34
N VAL A 59 -14.07 -2.19 -14.37
CA VAL A 59 -14.52 -2.97 -13.22
C VAL A 59 -16.03 -2.87 -13.06
N GLU A 60 -16.66 -4.01 -12.85
CA GLU A 60 -18.07 -4.16 -12.59
C GLU A 60 -18.46 -3.33 -11.35
N SER A 61 -19.52 -2.52 -11.45
CA SER A 61 -19.82 -1.45 -10.48
C SER A 61 -19.94 -1.92 -9.03
N TRP A 62 -20.49 -3.11 -8.80
CA TRP A 62 -20.63 -3.71 -7.47
C TRP A 62 -19.29 -4.07 -6.79
N LEU A 63 -18.21 -4.17 -7.57
CA LEU A 63 -16.84 -4.39 -7.13
C LEU A 63 -16.01 -3.09 -7.14
N THR A 64 -16.67 -1.93 -7.27
CA THR A 64 -16.03 -0.63 -7.16
C THR A 64 -16.48 0.07 -5.88
N PRO A 65 -15.83 1.18 -5.49
CA PRO A 65 -16.31 2.07 -4.44
C PRO A 65 -17.67 2.73 -4.74
N ASN A 66 -18.14 2.67 -5.99
CA ASN A 66 -19.33 3.35 -6.48
C ASN A 66 -20.38 2.37 -7.03
N PRO A 67 -20.92 1.45 -6.20
CA PRO A 67 -21.98 0.55 -6.63
C PRO A 67 -23.28 1.29 -6.93
N THR A 68 -24.13 0.67 -7.74
CA THR A 68 -25.46 1.15 -8.08
C THR A 68 -26.55 0.51 -7.20
N VAL A 69 -27.79 0.98 -7.31
CA VAL A 69 -28.93 0.37 -6.60
C VAL A 69 -29.20 -1.05 -7.08
N ASP A 70 -28.92 -1.36 -8.35
CA ASP A 70 -29.10 -2.71 -8.90
C ASP A 70 -28.07 -3.70 -8.35
N ASP A 71 -26.92 -3.19 -7.87
CA ASP A 71 -25.83 -3.98 -7.28
C ASP A 71 -26.11 -4.43 -5.84
N LEU A 72 -27.13 -3.86 -5.17
CA LEU A 72 -27.41 -4.13 -3.75
C LEU A 72 -27.62 -5.62 -3.43
N ILE A 73 -28.10 -6.40 -4.40
CA ILE A 73 -28.28 -7.84 -4.23
C ILE A 73 -26.96 -8.63 -4.16
N LEU A 74 -25.87 -8.05 -4.67
CA LEU A 74 -24.53 -8.63 -4.68
C LEU A 74 -23.68 -8.14 -3.49
N LEU A 75 -24.03 -6.98 -2.92
CA LEU A 75 -23.37 -6.39 -1.75
C LEU A 75 -23.80 -7.07 -0.44
N THR A 76 -23.56 -8.37 -0.34
CA THR A 76 -23.67 -9.12 0.92
C THR A 76 -22.35 -9.82 1.22
N PRO A 77 -22.08 -10.18 2.49
CA PRO A 77 -20.89 -10.95 2.83
C PRO A 77 -20.79 -12.23 1.98
N GLU A 78 -21.92 -12.92 1.77
CA GLU A 78 -21.96 -14.15 0.97
C GLU A 78 -21.68 -13.89 -0.51
N GLY A 79 -22.18 -12.79 -1.08
CA GLY A 79 -21.95 -12.41 -2.48
C GLY A 79 -20.48 -12.08 -2.75
N ILE A 80 -19.87 -11.29 -1.86
CA ILE A 80 -18.45 -10.92 -1.96
C ILE A 80 -17.56 -12.14 -1.73
N VAL A 81 -17.84 -12.97 -0.72
CA VAL A 81 -17.11 -14.22 -0.49
C VAL A 81 -17.22 -15.17 -1.67
N ALA A 82 -18.40 -15.29 -2.27
CA ALA A 82 -18.55 -16.14 -3.45
C ALA A 82 -17.63 -15.67 -4.58
N PHE A 83 -17.47 -14.36 -4.79
CA PHE A 83 -16.50 -13.81 -5.73
C PHE A 83 -15.04 -14.10 -5.34
N LEU A 84 -14.67 -13.82 -4.09
CA LEU A 84 -13.33 -14.04 -3.57
C LEU A 84 -12.92 -15.52 -3.66
N ASP A 85 -13.74 -16.43 -3.15
CA ASP A 85 -13.49 -17.88 -3.08
C ASP A 85 -13.63 -18.59 -4.44
N THR A 86 -14.08 -17.89 -5.49
CA THR A 86 -14.10 -18.39 -6.88
C THR A 86 -12.99 -17.77 -7.75
N ASN A 87 -11.98 -17.14 -7.12
CA ASN A 87 -10.86 -16.47 -7.80
C ASN A 87 -11.30 -15.26 -8.65
N GLY A 88 -12.30 -14.52 -8.18
CA GLY A 88 -12.72 -13.28 -8.83
C GLY A 88 -11.58 -12.28 -9.03
N CYS A 89 -10.71 -12.07 -8.03
CA CYS A 89 -9.56 -11.15 -8.18
C CYS A 89 -8.55 -11.65 -9.22
N LEU A 90 -8.40 -12.96 -9.42
CA LEU A 90 -7.55 -13.51 -10.49
C LEU A 90 -8.06 -13.15 -11.89
N GLU A 91 -9.38 -13.02 -12.07
CA GLU A 91 -9.96 -12.56 -13.34
C GLU A 91 -9.55 -11.12 -13.65
N TYR A 92 -9.55 -10.25 -12.63
CA TYR A 92 -9.12 -8.86 -12.80
C TYR A 92 -7.61 -8.70 -12.92
N ARG A 93 -6.81 -9.53 -12.24
CA ARG A 93 -5.36 -9.64 -12.49
C ARG A 93 -5.07 -9.82 -13.98
N ARG A 94 -5.83 -10.70 -14.65
CA ARG A 94 -5.70 -10.93 -16.10
C ARG A 94 -6.12 -9.69 -16.91
N LYS A 95 -7.24 -9.04 -16.57
CA LYS A 95 -7.66 -7.77 -17.20
C LYS A 95 -6.58 -6.69 -17.08
N VAL A 96 -5.91 -6.58 -15.92
CA VAL A 96 -4.78 -5.66 -15.73
C VAL A 96 -3.59 -6.05 -16.60
N ALA A 97 -3.23 -7.34 -16.66
CA ALA A 97 -2.14 -7.82 -17.50
C ALA A 97 -2.38 -7.49 -18.99
N ASP A 98 -3.59 -7.74 -19.48
CA ASP A 98 -3.99 -7.41 -20.85
C ASP A 98 -3.94 -5.90 -21.09
N PHE A 99 -4.47 -5.09 -20.17
CA PHE A 99 -4.39 -3.63 -20.26
C PHE A 99 -2.95 -3.13 -20.37
N VAL A 100 -2.04 -3.64 -19.53
CA VAL A 100 -0.62 -3.26 -19.55
C VAL A 100 0.02 -3.66 -20.88
N LYS A 101 -0.23 -4.86 -21.39
CA LYS A 101 0.33 -5.31 -22.68
C LYS A 101 -0.16 -4.48 -23.86
N ASP A 102 -1.44 -4.09 -23.84
CA ASP A 102 -2.07 -3.42 -24.97
C ASP A 102 -1.86 -1.89 -24.96
N ASN A 103 -1.72 -1.28 -23.78
CA ASN A 103 -1.77 0.18 -23.64
C ASN A 103 -0.50 0.82 -23.06
N ILE A 104 0.37 0.00 -22.45
CA ILE A 104 1.59 0.46 -21.76
C ILE A 104 2.84 -0.02 -22.52
N SER A 105 3.51 0.94 -23.14
CA SER A 105 4.73 0.74 -23.92
C SER A 105 6.02 0.90 -23.12
N ASP A 106 6.00 1.72 -22.06
CA ASP A 106 7.16 2.08 -21.25
C ASP A 106 6.94 1.63 -19.79
N LYS A 107 7.21 2.48 -18.79
CA LYS A 107 7.10 2.14 -17.36
C LYS A 107 5.65 2.28 -16.85
N PRO A 108 4.92 1.20 -16.51
CA PRO A 108 3.59 1.30 -15.91
C PRO A 108 3.64 2.01 -14.56
N VAL A 109 2.63 2.85 -14.32
CA VAL A 109 2.29 3.39 -13.00
C VAL A 109 0.83 3.07 -12.70
N MET A 110 0.56 2.06 -11.87
CA MET A 110 -0.82 1.70 -11.52
C MET A 110 -1.28 2.45 -10.26
N ILE A 111 -2.46 3.06 -10.33
CA ILE A 111 -3.19 3.57 -9.16
C ILE A 111 -4.34 2.62 -8.87
N GLY A 112 -4.27 1.92 -7.73
CA GLY A 112 -5.18 0.83 -7.39
C GLY A 112 -5.88 0.96 -6.05
N ILE A 113 -6.85 0.08 -5.84
CA ILE A 113 -7.46 -0.15 -4.53
C ILE A 113 -6.98 -1.50 -4.00
N ASP A 114 -7.39 -2.63 -4.57
CA ASP A 114 -6.92 -3.95 -4.10
C ASP A 114 -5.47 -4.24 -4.52
N HIS A 115 -4.60 -4.57 -3.56
CA HIS A 115 -3.17 -4.84 -3.79
C HIS A 115 -2.92 -6.03 -4.71
N SER A 116 -3.84 -6.99 -4.77
CA SER A 116 -3.66 -8.16 -5.64
C SER A 116 -3.61 -7.82 -7.14
N MET A 117 -4.01 -6.60 -7.53
CA MET A 117 -3.89 -6.12 -8.91
C MET A 117 -2.45 -5.93 -9.37
N THR A 118 -1.51 -5.76 -8.44
CA THR A 118 -0.07 -5.71 -8.74
C THR A 118 0.38 -6.94 -9.53
N GLY A 119 -0.19 -8.11 -9.25
CA GLY A 119 0.12 -9.33 -9.99
C GLY A 119 -0.16 -9.24 -11.50
N GLY A 120 -1.11 -8.42 -11.94
CA GLY A 120 -1.41 -8.25 -13.36
C GLY A 120 -0.32 -7.45 -14.08
N VAL A 121 0.21 -6.43 -13.40
CA VAL A 121 1.39 -5.70 -13.90
C VAL A 121 2.59 -6.62 -13.95
N LEU A 122 2.81 -7.41 -12.88
CA LEU A 122 3.91 -8.36 -12.82
C LEU A 122 3.80 -9.47 -13.87
N ASP A 123 2.61 -9.93 -14.23
CA ASP A 123 2.43 -10.88 -15.34
C ASP A 123 2.95 -10.28 -16.65
N ALA A 124 2.55 -9.05 -16.96
CA ALA A 124 2.97 -8.37 -18.18
C ALA A 124 4.48 -8.07 -18.21
N LEU A 125 5.06 -7.64 -17.08
CA LEU A 125 6.49 -7.37 -16.97
C LEU A 125 7.34 -8.66 -16.96
N THR A 126 6.83 -9.74 -16.39
CA THR A 126 7.49 -11.06 -16.40
C THR A 126 7.53 -11.63 -17.81
N GLU A 127 6.47 -11.45 -18.61
CA GLU A 127 6.48 -11.84 -20.02
C GLU A 127 7.52 -11.02 -20.81
N ARG A 128 7.71 -9.74 -20.45
CA ARG A 128 8.65 -8.82 -21.10
C ARG A 128 10.12 -9.09 -20.75
N TYR A 129 10.42 -9.33 -19.47
CA TYR A 129 11.79 -9.40 -18.96
C TYR A 129 12.24 -10.79 -18.52
N GLY A 130 11.29 -11.70 -18.22
CA GLY A 130 11.54 -12.98 -17.59
C GLY A 130 11.62 -12.89 -16.06
N SER A 131 11.10 -13.91 -15.36
CA SER A 131 10.99 -13.90 -13.89
C SER A 131 12.33 -13.88 -13.16
N ALA A 132 13.41 -14.35 -13.78
CA ALA A 132 14.75 -14.30 -13.22
C ALA A 132 15.35 -12.89 -13.23
N GLU A 133 14.94 -12.04 -14.18
CA GLU A 133 15.48 -10.69 -14.36
C GLU A 133 14.62 -9.61 -13.71
N LEU A 134 13.44 -9.98 -13.18
CA LEU A 134 12.49 -9.12 -12.51
C LEU A 134 12.58 -9.28 -10.99
N GLY A 135 12.95 -8.21 -10.32
CA GLY A 135 12.88 -8.05 -8.87
C GLY A 135 11.69 -7.19 -8.46
N VAL A 136 11.14 -7.48 -7.29
CA VAL A 136 9.98 -6.76 -6.75
C VAL A 136 10.30 -6.29 -5.34
N ILE A 137 10.05 -5.00 -5.09
CA ILE A 137 10.08 -4.42 -3.75
C ILE A 137 8.65 -4.02 -3.41
N VAL A 138 8.08 -4.64 -2.39
CA VAL A 138 6.76 -4.33 -1.86
C VAL A 138 6.94 -3.53 -0.58
N PHE A 139 6.44 -2.30 -0.55
CA PHE A 139 6.33 -1.48 0.66
C PHE A 139 4.93 -1.67 1.22
N ASP A 140 4.84 -2.35 2.36
CA ASP A 140 3.57 -2.82 2.90
C ASP A 140 3.73 -3.14 4.39
N SER A 141 2.71 -2.81 5.17
CA SER A 141 2.64 -3.16 6.58
C SER A 141 2.10 -4.55 6.86
N HIS A 142 1.55 -5.19 5.85
CA HIS A 142 1.16 -6.59 5.81
C HIS A 142 2.12 -7.37 4.91
N PHE A 143 2.08 -8.69 5.02
CA PHE A 143 2.98 -9.53 4.22
C PHE A 143 2.38 -10.00 2.88
N ASP A 144 1.04 -9.96 2.73
CA ASP A 144 0.32 -10.29 1.49
C ASP A 144 0.67 -11.60 0.78
N ALA A 145 1.19 -12.56 1.55
CA ALA A 145 1.54 -13.91 1.11
C ALA A 145 0.90 -15.00 2.00
N ILE A 146 -0.08 -14.65 2.83
CA ILE A 146 -0.73 -15.57 3.78
C ILE A 146 -2.08 -16.01 3.24
N SER A 147 -2.20 -17.32 2.94
CA SER A 147 -3.47 -17.90 2.46
C SER A 147 -4.66 -17.57 3.37
N SER A 148 -5.83 -17.38 2.76
CA SER A 148 -7.07 -17.06 3.47
C SER A 148 -7.46 -18.13 4.49
N ASN A 149 -7.14 -19.40 4.22
CA ASN A 149 -7.37 -20.50 5.16
C ASN A 149 -6.52 -20.35 6.44
N ILE A 150 -5.21 -20.10 6.29
CA ILE A 150 -4.30 -19.89 7.43
C ILE A 150 -4.74 -18.66 8.22
N ARG A 151 -5.09 -17.55 7.54
CA ARG A 151 -5.58 -16.33 8.19
C ARG A 151 -6.89 -16.58 8.95
N ASN A 152 -7.86 -17.30 8.36
CA ASN A 152 -9.13 -17.64 9.00
C ASN A 152 -8.95 -18.48 10.27
N LYS A 153 -8.04 -19.47 10.24
CA LYS A 153 -7.67 -20.25 11.43
C LYS A 153 -7.02 -19.40 12.52
N LEU A 154 -6.18 -18.44 12.14
CA LEU A 154 -5.55 -17.54 13.10
C LEU A 154 -6.58 -16.60 13.75
N VAL A 155 -7.55 -16.11 12.98
CA VAL A 155 -8.69 -15.35 13.49
C VAL A 155 -9.51 -16.19 14.47
N GLU A 156 -9.80 -17.46 14.15
CA GLU A 156 -10.49 -18.39 15.06
C GLU A 156 -9.75 -18.51 16.41
N TYR A 157 -8.44 -18.78 16.38
CA TYR A 157 -7.61 -18.86 17.59
C TYR A 157 -7.69 -17.56 18.40
N ALA A 158 -7.57 -16.42 17.74
CA ALA A 158 -7.57 -15.12 18.41
C ALA A 158 -8.93 -14.81 19.05
N ARG A 159 -10.06 -15.18 18.41
CA ARG A 159 -11.42 -15.11 19.00
C ARG A 159 -11.56 -15.95 20.27
N GLU A 160 -10.93 -17.12 20.32
CA GLU A 160 -10.98 -18.01 21.50
C GLU A 160 -10.13 -17.50 22.67
N LYS A 161 -8.99 -16.88 22.40
CA LYS A 161 -7.96 -16.59 23.43
C LYS A 161 -7.89 -15.14 23.87
N SER A 162 -8.29 -14.19 23.03
CA SER A 162 -8.19 -12.77 23.36
C SER A 162 -9.22 -11.96 22.56
N PRO A 163 -10.50 -11.99 23.00
CA PRO A 163 -11.55 -11.23 22.34
C PRO A 163 -11.23 -9.72 22.27
N ASP A 164 -10.48 -9.18 23.24
CA ASP A 164 -10.31 -7.72 23.35
C ASP A 164 -8.88 -7.20 23.06
N LYS A 165 -7.94 -8.07 22.68
CA LYS A 165 -6.53 -7.67 22.43
C LYS A 165 -5.96 -8.44 21.24
N GLY A 166 -5.71 -7.74 20.14
CA GLY A 166 -4.97 -8.30 19.01
C GLY A 166 -3.61 -8.80 19.47
N GLN A 167 -3.40 -10.13 19.43
CA GLN A 167 -2.13 -10.75 19.81
C GLN A 167 -1.09 -10.75 18.68
N PHE A 168 -1.53 -10.49 17.44
CA PHE A 168 -0.75 -10.71 16.21
C PHE A 168 -0.80 -9.52 15.25
N GLY A 169 -1.12 -8.31 15.73
CA GLY A 169 -1.60 -7.22 14.87
C GLY A 169 -3.03 -7.46 14.36
N LEU A 170 -3.53 -8.70 14.42
CA LEU A 170 -4.89 -9.05 14.07
C LEU A 170 -5.87 -8.77 15.20
N THR A 171 -6.82 -7.86 14.99
CA THR A 171 -8.05 -7.87 15.78
C THR A 171 -9.02 -8.86 15.15
N PRO A 172 -9.54 -9.85 15.88
CA PRO A 172 -10.40 -10.88 15.28
C PRO A 172 -11.76 -10.39 14.78
N PHE A 173 -12.06 -9.11 15.02
CA PHE A 173 -13.24 -8.41 14.56
C PHE A 173 -12.98 -7.52 13.34
N ASP A 174 -11.71 -7.28 12.99
CA ASP A 174 -11.35 -6.53 11.78
C ASP A 174 -11.41 -7.43 10.54
N TYR A 175 -11.32 -8.75 10.73
CA TYR A 175 -11.40 -9.76 9.67
C TYR A 175 -12.72 -10.53 9.75
N VAL A 176 -13.24 -10.90 8.58
CA VAL A 176 -14.44 -11.74 8.51
C VAL A 176 -14.06 -13.20 8.74
N TYR A 177 -14.67 -13.80 9.77
CA TYR A 177 -14.42 -15.18 10.18
C TYR A 177 -15.49 -16.12 9.62
N TYR A 178 -15.04 -17.22 9.01
CA TYR A 178 -15.90 -18.26 8.43
C TYR A 178 -15.66 -19.60 9.15
N PRO A 179 -16.61 -20.06 9.98
CA PRO A 179 -16.48 -21.31 10.72
C PRO A 179 -16.23 -22.56 9.86
N GLU A 180 -16.77 -22.56 8.64
CA GLU A 180 -16.61 -23.64 7.67
C GLU A 180 -15.22 -23.64 7.00
N GLY A 181 -14.40 -22.62 7.28
CA GLY A 181 -13.11 -22.38 6.66
C GLY A 181 -13.21 -21.50 5.41
N ARG A 182 -12.05 -21.15 4.86
CA ARG A 182 -11.91 -20.40 3.60
C ARG A 182 -11.12 -21.21 2.59
N LYS A 183 -11.47 -21.07 1.31
CA LYS A 183 -10.64 -21.61 0.23
C LYS A 183 -9.34 -20.82 0.12
N ASP A 184 -8.28 -21.50 -0.32
CA ASP A 184 -7.08 -20.78 -0.76
C ASP A 184 -7.38 -20.17 -2.13
N ALA A 185 -7.33 -18.84 -2.22
CA ALA A 185 -7.70 -18.07 -3.40
C ALA A 185 -6.73 -16.89 -3.56
N TYR A 186 -6.61 -16.40 -4.80
CA TYR A 186 -5.79 -15.23 -5.13
C TYR A 186 -6.49 -13.96 -4.66
N LEU A 187 -6.07 -13.37 -3.54
CA LEU A 187 -6.66 -12.18 -2.90
C LEU A 187 -5.54 -11.23 -2.43
N CYS A 188 -5.87 -10.01 -1.97
CA CYS A 188 -4.88 -9.06 -1.42
C CYS A 188 -3.96 -9.73 -0.37
N GLY A 189 -4.51 -10.35 0.67
CA GLY A 189 -3.68 -10.97 1.71
C GLY A 189 -2.83 -12.18 1.30
N SER A 190 -2.95 -12.70 0.07
CA SER A 190 -2.31 -13.94 -0.39
C SER A 190 -1.61 -13.86 -1.76
N PHE A 191 -1.72 -12.76 -2.50
CA PHE A 191 -1.36 -12.72 -3.92
C PHE A 191 0.12 -13.06 -4.18
N LEU A 192 1.03 -12.62 -3.30
CA LEU A 192 2.46 -12.86 -3.46
C LEU A 192 2.80 -14.36 -3.41
N LYS A 193 2.09 -15.13 -2.58
CA LYS A 193 2.24 -16.59 -2.52
C LYS A 193 1.94 -17.20 -3.89
N PHE A 194 0.83 -16.82 -4.51
CA PHE A 194 0.43 -17.34 -5.82
C PHE A 194 1.41 -16.94 -6.92
N LEU A 195 1.91 -15.69 -6.92
CA LEU A 195 2.91 -15.25 -7.89
C LEU A 195 4.21 -16.05 -7.81
N ILE A 196 4.64 -16.43 -6.61
CA ILE A 196 5.81 -17.29 -6.40
C ILE A 196 5.51 -18.73 -6.87
N GLU A 197 4.37 -19.30 -6.47
CA GLU A 197 3.98 -20.67 -6.82
C GLU A 197 3.81 -20.86 -8.33
N GLU A 198 3.29 -19.85 -9.02
CA GLU A 198 3.12 -19.82 -10.48
C GLU A 198 4.43 -19.50 -11.22
N GLY A 199 5.48 -19.09 -10.51
CA GLY A 199 6.79 -18.75 -11.08
C GLY A 199 6.83 -17.42 -11.83
N VAL A 200 5.84 -16.54 -11.59
CA VAL A 200 5.79 -15.18 -12.12
C VAL A 200 6.92 -14.36 -11.51
N ILE A 201 7.16 -14.50 -10.20
CA ILE A 201 8.31 -13.91 -9.53
C ILE A 201 9.15 -15.01 -8.87
N LYS A 202 10.47 -14.80 -8.79
CA LYS A 202 11.34 -15.66 -7.99
C LYS A 202 11.32 -15.18 -6.54
N ALA A 203 11.17 -16.11 -5.60
CA ALA A 203 11.21 -15.80 -4.17
C ALA A 203 12.47 -15.03 -3.76
N GLU A 204 13.64 -15.42 -4.29
CA GLU A 204 14.92 -14.72 -4.06
C GLU A 204 14.98 -13.28 -4.61
N ASN A 205 14.09 -12.94 -5.54
CA ASN A 205 13.96 -11.60 -6.12
C ASN A 205 12.74 -10.84 -5.57
N LEU A 206 12.19 -11.26 -4.43
CA LEU A 206 11.12 -10.54 -3.73
C LEU A 206 11.63 -9.98 -2.39
N VAL A 207 11.42 -8.68 -2.21
CA VAL A 207 11.55 -7.97 -0.94
C VAL A 207 10.16 -7.53 -0.49
N VAL A 208 9.78 -7.87 0.74
CA VAL A 208 8.62 -7.28 1.42
C VAL A 208 9.11 -6.44 2.61
N TYR A 209 8.87 -5.14 2.55
CA TYR A 209 9.45 -4.13 3.41
C TYR A 209 8.38 -3.43 4.22
N GLY A 210 8.40 -3.63 5.54
CA GLY A 210 7.44 -3.03 6.46
C GLY A 210 6.55 -3.96 7.29
N PRO A 211 6.43 -5.29 7.06
CA PRO A 211 5.35 -6.04 7.68
C PRO A 211 5.39 -5.97 9.21
N LEU A 212 4.27 -5.58 9.79
CA LEU A 212 4.02 -5.46 11.23
C LEU A 212 3.47 -6.76 11.82
N ASP A 213 2.84 -7.58 10.98
CA ASP A 213 2.28 -8.88 11.31
C ASP A 213 3.33 -10.02 11.31
N TYR A 214 4.61 -9.70 11.08
CA TYR A 214 5.71 -10.68 11.15
C TYR A 214 5.77 -11.37 12.54
N PRO A 215 5.85 -12.71 12.60
CA PRO A 215 5.76 -13.45 13.87
C PRO A 215 6.98 -13.21 14.77
N ASP A 216 6.76 -12.51 15.88
CA ASP A 216 7.78 -12.23 16.90
C ASP A 216 8.10 -13.45 17.78
N ALA A 217 9.03 -13.29 18.72
CA ALA A 217 9.44 -14.37 19.63
C ALA A 217 8.26 -14.94 20.45
N LYS A 218 7.32 -14.10 20.88
CA LYS A 218 6.16 -14.53 21.68
C LYS A 218 5.20 -15.34 20.83
N VAL A 219 4.95 -14.91 19.59
CA VAL A 219 4.09 -15.63 18.64
C VAL A 219 4.67 -17.02 18.34
N ARG A 220 5.99 -17.11 18.15
CA ARG A 220 6.69 -18.38 17.86
C ARG A 220 6.66 -19.39 19.01
N GLU A 221 6.48 -18.95 20.24
CA GLU A 221 6.39 -19.83 21.41
C GLU A 221 5.00 -20.46 21.59
N ILE A 222 3.98 -19.95 20.89
CA ILE A 222 2.61 -20.47 21.01
C ILE A 222 2.53 -21.87 20.39
N SER A 223 2.03 -22.82 21.18
CA SER A 223 1.99 -24.24 20.80
C SER A 223 0.78 -24.67 19.98
N ASP A 224 -0.24 -23.81 19.85
CA ASP A 224 -1.47 -24.06 19.08
C ASP A 224 -1.13 -24.26 17.59
N LEU A 225 -1.73 -25.29 16.98
CA LEU A 225 -1.42 -25.68 15.61
C LEU A 225 -1.74 -24.56 14.61
N ARG A 226 -2.81 -23.80 14.83
CA ARG A 226 -3.23 -22.71 13.93
C ARG A 226 -2.20 -21.57 13.89
N VAL A 227 -1.60 -21.27 15.05
CA VAL A 227 -0.53 -20.27 15.15
C VAL A 227 0.77 -20.82 14.56
N LYS A 228 1.08 -22.10 14.77
CA LYS A 228 2.25 -22.74 14.14
C LYS A 228 2.17 -22.74 12.61
N GLU A 229 1.00 -23.02 12.05
CA GLU A 229 0.77 -22.95 10.60
C GLU A 229 1.01 -21.53 10.06
N TYR A 230 0.54 -20.49 10.79
CA TYR A 230 0.82 -19.09 10.44
C TYR A 230 2.31 -18.76 10.46
N VAL A 231 3.01 -19.10 11.55
CA VAL A 231 4.45 -18.88 11.67
C VAL A 231 5.21 -19.60 10.55
N GLU A 232 4.83 -20.84 10.27
CA GLU A 232 5.47 -21.64 9.24
C GLU A 232 5.27 -21.08 7.83
N ALA A 233 4.14 -20.43 7.53
CA ALA A 233 3.93 -19.75 6.25
C ALA A 233 4.99 -18.67 5.97
N TYR A 234 5.32 -17.85 6.98
CA TYR A 234 6.42 -16.88 6.89
C TYR A 234 7.77 -17.57 6.70
N LEU A 235 8.10 -18.49 7.61
CA LEU A 235 9.41 -19.15 7.61
C LEU A 235 9.65 -19.96 6.33
N GLN A 236 8.59 -20.53 5.74
CA GLN A 236 8.69 -21.23 4.47
C GLN A 236 9.08 -20.29 3.33
N LEU A 237 8.45 -19.12 3.22
CA LEU A 237 8.75 -18.14 2.18
C LEU A 237 10.17 -17.55 2.37
N GLU A 238 10.58 -17.27 3.60
CA GLU A 238 11.97 -16.88 3.90
C GLU A 238 12.97 -17.96 3.46
N ARG A 239 12.68 -19.25 3.72
CA ARG A 239 13.54 -20.37 3.27
C ARG A 239 13.55 -20.54 1.75
N GLN A 240 12.52 -20.10 1.04
CA GLN A 240 12.49 -20.06 -0.42
C GLN A 240 13.28 -18.89 -1.00
N GLY A 241 13.66 -17.90 -0.19
CA GLY A 241 14.50 -16.78 -0.59
C GLY A 241 13.86 -15.41 -0.43
N VAL A 242 12.58 -15.32 -0.05
CA VAL A 242 11.90 -14.03 0.16
C VAL A 242 12.61 -13.23 1.24
N THR A 243 12.99 -12.00 0.91
CA THR A 243 13.60 -11.09 1.88
C THR A 243 12.51 -10.30 2.59
N ILE A 244 12.28 -10.60 3.86
CA ILE A 244 11.31 -9.89 4.69
C ILE A 244 12.04 -8.91 5.60
N VAL A 245 11.69 -7.63 5.52
CA VAL A 245 12.21 -6.57 6.40
C VAL A 245 11.08 -6.08 7.30
N PRO A 246 10.85 -6.75 8.45
CA PRO A 246 9.73 -6.40 9.31
C PRO A 246 9.93 -5.05 9.98
N ARG A 247 8.84 -4.43 10.43
CA ARG A 247 8.89 -3.10 11.06
C ARG A 247 9.86 -2.99 12.23
N SER A 248 9.98 -4.06 13.02
CA SER A 248 10.93 -4.11 14.16
C SER A 248 12.41 -3.96 13.75
N VAL A 249 12.77 -4.31 12.52
CA VAL A 249 14.12 -4.09 11.96
C VAL A 249 14.26 -2.63 11.53
N ILE A 250 13.23 -2.07 10.89
CA ILE A 250 13.18 -0.68 10.45
C ILE A 250 13.31 0.26 11.66
N ASP A 251 12.53 0.03 12.71
CA ASP A 251 12.56 0.87 13.93
C ASP A 251 13.93 0.83 14.63
N ARG A 252 14.66 -0.29 14.51
CA ARG A 252 15.98 -0.45 15.11
C ARG A 252 17.09 0.21 14.30
N ASN A 253 17.05 0.05 12.98
CA ASN A 253 18.15 0.40 12.09
C ASN A 253 17.92 1.70 11.31
N GLY A 254 16.68 2.19 11.27
CA GLY A 254 16.25 3.28 10.40
C GLY A 254 15.86 2.80 9.00
N VAL A 255 15.09 3.65 8.31
CA VAL A 255 14.50 3.31 7.01
C VAL A 255 15.56 3.08 5.91
N ILE A 256 16.59 3.93 5.84
CA ILE A 256 17.60 3.83 4.78
C ILE A 256 18.52 2.60 4.95
N GLU A 257 19.00 2.34 6.16
CA GLU A 257 19.91 1.20 6.38
C GLU A 257 19.21 -0.14 6.22
N SER A 258 17.94 -0.21 6.63
CA SER A 258 17.11 -1.40 6.41
C SER A 258 16.84 -1.62 4.91
N LEU A 259 16.58 -0.56 4.15
CA LEU A 259 16.37 -0.66 2.70
C LEU A 259 17.66 -1.06 1.96
N LYS A 260 18.83 -0.52 2.36
CA LYS A 260 20.14 -0.96 1.82
C LYS A 260 20.35 -2.46 1.98
N TYR A 261 20.04 -2.98 3.18
CA TYR A 261 20.07 -4.41 3.42
C TYR A 261 19.13 -5.17 2.47
N ALA A 262 17.88 -4.69 2.33
CA ALA A 262 16.89 -5.32 1.48
C ALA A 262 17.33 -5.40 0.01
N ILE A 263 17.75 -4.26 -0.56
CA ILE A 263 18.20 -4.16 -1.96
C ILE A 263 19.45 -5.02 -2.20
N SER A 264 20.34 -5.16 -1.21
CA SER A 264 21.53 -6.02 -1.33
C SER A 264 21.22 -7.52 -1.52
N LYS A 265 19.96 -7.93 -1.31
CA LYS A 265 19.49 -9.30 -1.51
C LYS A 265 18.92 -9.55 -2.90
N LEU A 266 18.57 -8.50 -3.63
CA LEU A 266 18.00 -8.62 -4.98
C LEU A 266 19.11 -8.87 -6.00
N ASP A 267 18.93 -9.89 -6.84
CA ASP A 267 19.78 -10.16 -8.00
C ASP A 267 18.94 -10.06 -9.29
N ALA A 268 18.52 -8.83 -9.58
CA ALA A 268 17.68 -8.52 -10.74
C ALA A 268 18.12 -7.24 -11.45
N GLN A 269 17.88 -7.19 -12.76
CA GLN A 269 18.18 -6.04 -13.61
C GLN A 269 16.99 -5.09 -13.74
N ASN A 270 15.78 -5.61 -13.57
CA ASN A 270 14.52 -4.86 -13.69
C ASN A 270 13.83 -4.89 -12.33
N ILE A 271 13.58 -3.74 -11.73
CA ILE A 271 12.95 -3.62 -10.42
C ILE A 271 11.58 -2.98 -10.56
N TYR A 272 10.55 -3.69 -10.13
CA TYR A 272 9.21 -3.16 -9.95
C TYR A 272 8.98 -2.82 -8.49
N ILE A 273 8.36 -1.67 -8.22
CA ILE A 273 8.11 -1.20 -6.86
C ILE A 273 6.60 -1.16 -6.63
N SER A 274 6.11 -1.89 -5.64
CA SER A 274 4.72 -1.84 -5.24
C SER A 274 4.58 -1.12 -3.90
N VAL A 275 3.67 -0.16 -3.82
CA VAL A 275 3.45 0.64 -2.61
C VAL A 275 2.02 0.45 -2.14
N ASP A 276 1.85 -0.38 -1.11
CA ASP A 276 0.68 -0.30 -0.26
C ASP A 276 0.78 0.99 0.55
N ILE A 277 -0.23 1.87 0.41
CA ILE A 277 -0.21 3.15 1.09
C ILE A 277 -0.38 3.03 2.61
N ASP A 278 -0.82 1.87 3.10
CA ASP A 278 -0.90 1.56 4.53
C ASP A 278 0.46 1.58 5.23
N ILE A 279 1.57 1.49 4.48
CA ILE A 279 2.94 1.66 5.01
C ILE A 279 3.11 3.01 5.68
N MET A 280 2.26 4.00 5.34
CA MET A 280 2.18 5.33 5.96
C MET A 280 0.88 5.57 6.73
N ALA A 281 0.08 4.52 6.99
CA ALA A 281 -1.19 4.62 7.68
C ALA A 281 -1.06 5.40 9.00
N ARG A 282 -1.97 6.34 9.19
CA ARG A 282 -2.09 7.22 10.35
C ARG A 282 -0.91 8.18 10.56
N ARG A 283 -0.03 8.37 9.55
CA ARG A 283 1.13 9.28 9.62
C ARG A 283 1.46 10.07 8.33
N PRO A 284 0.58 10.91 7.77
CA PRO A 284 -0.77 11.33 8.17
C PRO A 284 -1.87 10.70 7.30
N VAL A 285 -1.55 9.65 6.54
CA VAL A 285 -2.45 8.99 5.59
C VAL A 285 -3.59 8.32 6.34
N LEU A 286 -4.82 8.78 6.15
CA LEU A 286 -6.03 8.15 6.68
C LEU A 286 -6.83 7.43 5.60
N GLY A 287 -6.53 7.68 4.33
CA GLY A 287 -7.14 7.09 3.15
C GLY A 287 -6.54 5.75 2.70
N ALA A 288 -5.88 5.00 3.60
CA ALA A 288 -5.47 3.62 3.36
C ALA A 288 -6.60 2.65 3.76
N LYS A 289 -6.84 1.55 3.04
CA LYS A 289 -7.87 0.58 3.41
C LYS A 289 -7.69 0.05 4.83
N PHE A 290 -6.48 -0.38 5.16
CA PHE A 290 -6.11 -0.84 6.50
C PHE A 290 -5.49 0.32 7.32
N ILE A 291 -6.05 0.58 8.50
CA ILE A 291 -5.61 1.64 9.45
C ILE A 291 -5.54 1.13 10.90
N ASP A 292 -5.48 -0.19 11.05
CA ASP A 292 -5.31 -0.94 12.28
C ASP A 292 -3.94 -0.68 12.94
N ILE A 293 -3.01 -0.12 12.19
CA ILE A 293 -1.59 0.07 12.54
C ILE A 293 -1.10 1.50 12.28
N GLU A 294 0.02 1.87 12.89
CA GLU A 294 0.72 3.15 12.66
C GLU A 294 1.98 2.92 11.81
N GLY A 295 1.98 3.48 10.59
CA GLY A 295 3.03 3.34 9.58
C GLY A 295 4.31 4.12 9.85
N ILE A 296 5.17 4.25 8.84
CA ILE A 296 6.27 5.23 8.82
C ILE A 296 5.74 6.59 8.38
N SER A 297 6.49 7.65 8.65
CA SER A 297 6.08 9.00 8.25
C SER A 297 6.24 9.24 6.75
N GLU A 298 5.47 10.18 6.23
CA GLU A 298 5.61 10.71 4.87
C GLU A 298 7.07 11.09 4.52
N LEU A 299 7.76 11.82 5.39
CA LEU A 299 9.16 12.21 5.15
C LEU A 299 10.08 10.99 5.03
N GLU A 300 9.92 9.99 5.91
CA GLU A 300 10.70 8.76 5.86
C GLU A 300 10.48 8.02 4.53
N PHE A 301 9.24 7.97 4.05
CA PHE A 301 8.92 7.35 2.77
C PHE A 301 9.51 8.13 1.59
N TYR A 302 9.46 9.46 1.59
CA TYR A 302 10.12 10.27 0.55
C TYR A 302 11.62 10.05 0.52
N CYS A 303 12.26 9.87 1.69
CA CYS A 303 13.68 9.53 1.73
C CYS A 303 13.97 8.13 1.16
N LEU A 304 13.05 7.17 1.33
CA LEU A 304 13.16 5.85 0.68
C LEU A 304 13.07 5.97 -0.84
N VAL A 305 12.10 6.72 -1.35
CA VAL A 305 11.93 6.93 -2.81
C VAL A 305 13.12 7.67 -3.42
N ASP A 306 13.58 8.76 -2.80
CA ASP A 306 14.78 9.50 -3.22
C ASP A 306 16.02 8.59 -3.26
N PHE A 307 16.19 7.77 -2.22
CA PHE A 307 17.29 6.81 -2.17
C PHE A 307 17.18 5.75 -3.28
N LEU A 308 15.99 5.16 -3.48
CA LEU A 308 15.74 4.19 -4.55
C LEU A 308 16.07 4.76 -5.92
N LYS A 309 15.65 6.00 -6.21
CA LYS A 309 16.04 6.66 -7.45
C LYS A 309 17.54 6.80 -7.56
N LYS A 310 18.22 7.31 -6.52
CA LYS A 310 19.68 7.50 -6.57
C LYS A 310 20.45 6.21 -6.82
N VAL A 311 19.93 5.06 -6.38
CA VAL A 311 20.63 3.78 -6.45
C VAL A 311 20.14 2.81 -7.53
N LEU A 312 18.91 2.97 -8.04
CA LEU A 312 18.22 2.04 -8.94
C LEU A 312 17.49 2.71 -10.12
N ASP A 313 17.67 4.01 -10.41
CA ASP A 313 16.89 4.76 -11.42
C ASP A 313 16.77 4.04 -12.78
N ASP A 314 17.90 3.49 -13.24
CA ASP A 314 18.03 2.79 -14.52
C ASP A 314 17.40 1.39 -14.50
N LYS A 315 17.23 0.81 -13.31
CA LYS A 315 16.62 -0.50 -13.11
C LYS A 315 15.11 -0.44 -12.85
N ILE A 316 14.58 0.69 -12.40
CA ILE A 316 13.14 0.80 -12.10
C ILE A 316 12.34 0.69 -13.40
N VAL A 317 11.51 -0.35 -13.53
CA VAL A 317 10.71 -0.62 -14.73
C VAL A 317 9.24 -0.22 -14.60
N GLY A 318 8.82 0.25 -13.43
CA GLY A 318 7.46 0.65 -13.14
C GLY A 318 7.20 0.63 -11.64
N PHE A 319 6.04 1.16 -11.24
CA PHE A 319 5.60 1.05 -9.86
C PHE A 319 4.07 1.09 -9.74
N ASP A 320 3.54 0.75 -8.58
CA ASP A 320 2.14 1.00 -8.25
C ASP A 320 1.96 1.62 -6.88
N ILE A 321 0.80 2.24 -6.69
CA ILE A 321 0.34 2.76 -5.42
C ILE A 321 -1.10 2.27 -5.25
N VAL A 322 -1.31 1.45 -4.23
CA VAL A 322 -2.53 0.66 -4.01
C VAL A 322 -3.07 0.85 -2.59
N GLU A 323 -4.17 0.16 -2.27
CA GLU A 323 -4.88 0.22 -0.99
C GLU A 323 -5.42 1.60 -0.63
N ILE A 324 -5.69 2.42 -1.66
CA ILE A 324 -6.33 3.73 -1.50
C ILE A 324 -7.83 3.52 -1.27
N GLU A 325 -8.32 3.90 -0.09
CA GLU A 325 -9.74 3.95 0.22
C GLU A 325 -10.29 5.35 -0.12
N PRO A 326 -11.08 5.48 -1.21
CA PRO A 326 -11.41 6.78 -1.79
C PRO A 326 -12.35 7.63 -0.95
N LEU A 327 -13.21 7.04 -0.10
CA LEU A 327 -14.10 7.84 0.74
C LEU A 327 -13.29 8.63 1.77
N ARG A 328 -12.32 7.99 2.43
CA ARG A 328 -11.42 8.66 3.38
C ARG A 328 -10.40 9.54 2.67
N ALA A 329 -9.77 9.07 1.59
CA ALA A 329 -8.78 9.84 0.84
C ALA A 329 -9.38 11.13 0.23
N GLY A 330 -10.64 11.06 -0.23
CA GLY A 330 -11.38 12.22 -0.75
C GLY A 330 -12.07 13.06 0.34
N GLY A 331 -11.86 12.72 1.61
CA GLY A 331 -12.51 13.36 2.75
C GLY A 331 -11.84 14.66 3.20
N THR A 332 -12.38 15.20 4.30
CA THR A 332 -11.89 16.41 4.95
C THR A 332 -11.57 16.12 6.41
N LEU A 333 -10.42 16.59 6.88
CA LEU A 333 -10.01 16.51 8.28
C LEU A 333 -10.91 17.41 9.17
N LYS A 334 -10.85 17.18 10.50
CA LYS A 334 -11.63 17.96 11.49
C LYS A 334 -11.39 19.48 11.43
N ASN A 335 -10.23 19.90 10.93
CA ASN A 335 -9.86 21.31 10.77
C ASN A 335 -10.31 21.92 9.44
N GLY A 336 -11.07 21.18 8.62
CA GLY A 336 -11.56 21.65 7.32
C GLY A 336 -10.57 21.51 6.16
N LYS A 337 -9.34 21.05 6.40
CA LYS A 337 -8.36 20.78 5.33
C LYS A 337 -8.69 19.45 4.63
N PRO A 338 -8.38 19.31 3.33
CA PRO A 338 -8.42 18.02 2.65
C PRO A 338 -7.59 16.97 3.38
N GLU A 339 -8.05 15.73 3.35
CA GLU A 339 -7.25 14.60 3.80
C GLU A 339 -6.02 14.44 2.89
N PRO A 340 -4.80 14.23 3.45
CA PRO A 340 -3.56 14.36 2.70
C PRO A 340 -3.25 13.23 1.72
N THR A 341 -3.95 12.08 1.75
CA THR A 341 -3.61 10.85 1.00
C THR A 341 -3.32 11.13 -0.46
N TYR A 342 -4.20 11.82 -1.18
CA TYR A 342 -3.96 12.10 -2.60
C TYR A 342 -2.76 13.01 -2.86
N SER A 343 -2.48 13.98 -1.97
CA SER A 343 -1.28 14.80 -2.12
C SER A 343 0.01 14.03 -1.80
N VAL A 344 -0.05 13.08 -0.85
CA VAL A 344 1.04 12.15 -0.55
C VAL A 344 1.32 11.22 -1.74
N VAL A 345 0.29 10.59 -2.32
CA VAL A 345 0.39 9.77 -3.54
C VAL A 345 0.97 10.59 -4.70
N GLY A 346 0.45 11.81 -4.89
CA GLY A 346 0.97 12.72 -5.92
C GLY A 346 2.47 12.97 -5.73
N ASN A 347 2.92 13.25 -4.52
CA ASN A 347 4.34 13.45 -4.23
C ASN A 347 5.20 12.19 -4.44
N ILE A 348 4.70 10.99 -4.15
CA ILE A 348 5.41 9.75 -4.46
C ILE A 348 5.66 9.67 -5.98
N ILE A 349 4.65 9.99 -6.78
CA ILE A 349 4.78 10.03 -8.25
C ILE A 349 5.75 11.13 -8.68
N ARG A 350 5.64 12.35 -8.14
CA ARG A 350 6.56 13.47 -8.47
C ARG A 350 8.01 13.13 -8.14
N GLU A 351 8.23 12.42 -7.04
CA GLU A 351 9.55 11.95 -6.63
C GLU A 351 10.05 10.89 -7.62
N PHE A 352 9.30 9.82 -7.88
CA PHE A 352 9.65 8.79 -8.87
C PHE A 352 9.94 9.35 -10.26
N VAL A 353 9.19 10.36 -10.71
CA VAL A 353 9.34 10.94 -12.05
C VAL A 353 10.46 11.97 -12.10
N SER A 354 10.56 12.89 -11.14
CA SER A 354 11.47 14.05 -11.24
C SER A 354 12.31 14.36 -10.01
N GLY A 355 12.15 13.62 -8.91
CA GLY A 355 12.86 13.88 -7.65
C GLY A 355 12.41 15.22 -7.05
N GLU A 356 11.11 15.45 -7.04
CA GLU A 356 10.47 16.66 -6.51
C GLU A 356 9.38 16.26 -5.51
N VAL A 357 9.32 16.96 -4.38
CA VAL A 357 8.23 16.84 -3.41
C VAL A 357 7.54 18.19 -3.29
N GLU A 358 6.24 18.26 -3.60
CA GLU A 358 5.45 19.46 -3.39
C GLU A 358 4.95 19.57 -1.95
N VAL A 359 5.16 20.72 -1.34
CA VAL A 359 4.67 21.07 -0.02
C VAL A 359 3.92 22.39 -0.07
N THR A 360 3.04 22.62 0.90
CA THR A 360 2.29 23.88 0.97
C THR A 360 3.22 25.05 1.33
N SER A 361 2.83 26.26 0.94
CA SER A 361 3.50 27.49 1.40
C SER A 361 3.53 27.58 2.93
N ASP A 362 2.49 27.11 3.61
CA ASP A 362 2.41 27.07 5.08
C ASP A 362 3.46 26.14 5.68
N THR A 363 3.66 24.96 5.08
CA THR A 363 4.71 24.02 5.46
C THR A 363 6.09 24.67 5.34
N LEU A 364 6.43 25.25 4.18
CA LEU A 364 7.74 25.90 3.99
C LEU A 364 7.96 27.07 4.96
N ASN A 365 6.95 27.90 5.15
CA ASN A 365 6.99 29.01 6.10
C ASN A 365 7.18 28.52 7.54
N ALA A 366 6.55 27.41 7.92
CA ALA A 366 6.69 26.81 9.23
C ALA A 366 8.11 26.25 9.46
N LEU A 367 8.67 25.55 8.48
CA LEU A 367 10.04 25.05 8.53
C LEU A 367 11.04 26.21 8.66
N ALA A 368 10.86 27.29 7.89
CA ALA A 368 11.69 28.49 7.99
C ALA A 368 11.59 29.18 9.36
N LYS A 369 10.38 29.29 9.93
CA LYS A 369 10.15 29.82 11.29
C LYS A 369 10.88 28.99 12.34
N LEU A 370 10.80 27.66 12.27
CA LEU A 370 11.51 26.76 13.20
C LEU A 370 13.04 26.87 13.04
N LYS A 371 13.57 26.92 11.80
CA LYS A 371 15.00 27.16 11.55
C LYS A 371 15.47 28.50 12.17
N ALA A 372 14.60 29.51 12.21
CA ALA A 372 14.84 30.80 12.86
C ALA A 372 14.56 30.81 14.39
N GLY A 373 14.26 29.67 15.01
CA GLY A 373 14.00 29.55 16.45
C GLY A 373 12.65 30.12 16.91
N LYS A 374 11.70 30.34 16.00
CA LYS A 374 10.34 30.81 16.32
C LYS A 374 9.42 29.63 16.65
N ARG A 375 8.36 29.90 17.42
CA ARG A 375 7.31 28.93 17.73
C ARG A 375 6.28 28.84 16.60
N LEU A 376 5.63 27.69 16.49
CA LEU A 376 4.52 27.49 15.58
C LEU A 376 3.20 27.43 16.36
N GLU A 377 2.09 27.46 15.64
CA GLU A 377 0.80 27.11 16.23
C GLU A 377 0.74 25.61 16.49
N ARG A 378 0.16 25.22 17.62
CA ARG A 378 0.16 23.83 18.10
C ARG A 378 -0.39 22.82 17.07
N SER A 379 -1.46 23.18 16.36
CA SER A 379 -2.05 22.34 15.32
C SER A 379 -1.07 22.05 14.17
N LEU A 380 -0.27 23.04 13.79
CA LEU A 380 0.75 22.91 12.75
C LEU A 380 1.99 22.15 13.27
N GLU A 381 2.33 22.30 14.55
CA GLU A 381 3.37 21.48 15.19
C GLU A 381 2.98 19.99 15.16
N GLU A 382 1.77 19.65 15.60
CA GLU A 382 1.25 18.28 15.62
C GLU A 382 1.21 17.68 14.20
N GLU A 383 0.77 18.45 13.20
CA GLU A 383 0.76 18.05 11.79
C GLU A 383 2.17 17.75 11.26
N LEU A 384 3.13 18.65 11.47
CA LEU A 384 4.50 18.48 10.96
C LEU A 384 5.28 17.38 11.68
N ILE A 385 4.97 17.11 12.95
CA ILE A 385 5.52 15.97 13.67
C ILE A 385 4.96 14.66 13.12
N ALA A 386 3.64 14.58 12.91
CA ALA A 386 3.00 13.37 12.36
C ALA A 386 3.53 13.02 10.95
N ARG A 387 3.83 14.04 10.13
CA ARG A 387 4.41 13.89 8.80
C ARG A 387 5.93 13.66 8.80
N GLY A 388 6.59 13.70 9.95
CA GLY A 388 8.03 13.50 10.09
C GLY A 388 8.91 14.72 9.77
N PHE A 389 8.36 15.83 9.28
CA PHE A 389 9.13 17.04 8.94
C PHE A 389 9.76 17.74 10.15
N VAL A 390 9.21 17.51 11.34
CA VAL A 390 9.68 18.10 12.59
C VAL A 390 9.82 17.02 13.66
N LYS A 391 10.94 17.03 14.38
CA LYS A 391 11.20 16.13 15.50
C LYS A 391 11.23 16.87 16.82
N GLN A 392 10.68 16.24 17.86
CA GLN A 392 10.76 16.74 19.23
C GLN A 392 12.09 16.28 19.88
N VAL A 393 12.95 17.23 20.23
CA VAL A 393 14.22 16.98 20.92
C VAL A 393 14.17 17.63 22.30
N GLY A 394 13.80 16.83 23.30
CA GLY A 394 13.52 17.32 24.66
C GLY A 394 12.31 18.27 24.66
N LYS A 395 12.52 19.52 25.07
CA LYS A 395 11.45 20.57 25.11
C LYS A 395 11.41 21.45 23.85
N LYS A 396 12.24 21.18 22.84
CA LYS A 396 12.33 21.99 21.63
C LYS A 396 11.96 21.16 20.40
N LEU A 397 11.33 21.82 19.43
CA LEU A 397 11.14 21.29 18.10
C LEU A 397 12.35 21.61 17.23
N LYS A 398 12.72 20.67 16.37
CA LYS A 398 13.75 20.86 15.35
C LYS A 398 13.22 20.35 14.01
N VAL A 399 13.60 21.03 12.94
CA VAL A 399 13.39 20.53 11.58
C VAL A 399 14.21 19.24 11.41
N SER A 400 13.61 18.23 10.79
CA SER A 400 14.27 16.96 10.48
C SER A 400 15.41 17.21 9.48
N GLU A 401 16.55 16.55 9.71
CA GLU A 401 17.78 16.80 8.92
C GLU A 401 17.66 16.19 7.52
N GLU A 402 16.85 15.14 7.41
CA GLU A 402 16.51 14.39 6.21
C GLU A 402 15.89 15.29 5.13
N ILE A 403 15.22 16.39 5.53
CA ILE A 403 14.65 17.38 4.61
C ILE A 403 15.70 18.02 3.72
N ASP A 404 16.92 18.24 4.23
CA ASP A 404 17.95 18.94 3.47
C ASP A 404 18.47 18.09 2.27
N GLY A 405 18.14 16.80 2.23
CA GLY A 405 18.40 15.90 1.09
C GLY A 405 17.30 15.89 0.02
N LEU A 406 16.12 16.46 0.30
CA LEU A 406 14.96 16.46 -0.59
C LEU A 406 14.82 17.80 -1.33
N ASN A 407 14.34 17.71 -2.57
CA ASN A 407 14.04 18.88 -3.40
C ASN A 407 12.58 19.32 -3.18
N LEU A 408 12.35 20.04 -2.08
CA LEU A 408 11.03 20.57 -1.77
C LEU A 408 10.64 21.72 -2.71
N LYS A 409 9.47 21.62 -3.34
CA LYS A 409 8.82 22.66 -4.15
C LYS A 409 7.58 23.19 -3.45
N THR A 410 7.22 24.44 -3.73
CA THR A 410 5.92 24.97 -3.31
C THR A 410 4.87 24.57 -4.35
N LYS A 411 3.73 24.05 -3.89
CA LYS A 411 2.54 23.83 -4.74
C LYS A 411 2.01 25.14 -5.33
#